data_AF-E5BEI6-F1
#
_entry.id   AF-E5BEI6-F1
#
_cell.length_a   1.000
_cell.length_b   1.000
_cell.length_c   1.000
_cell.angle_alpha   90.00
_cell.angle_beta   90.00
_cell.angle_gamma   90.00
#
_symmetry.space_group_name_H-M   'P 1'
#
loop_
_entity.id
_entity.type
_entity.pdbx_description
1 polymer ?
#
loop_
_entity_poly.entity_id
_entity_poly.type
_entity_poly.pdbx_seq_one_letter_code
_entity_poly.pdbx_strand_id
1 'polypeptide(L)'
;MQVEMKKEVKEYLERKDADAILLEYMPPCSMCNGSTFHVVAHMVKIRDRSKIKDFATRIQVNGVEIFIPKEIEHMKKIKLEFKKALLSKNGSIKVTYYE
;
A
#
# COMPACT_ATOMS: atom_id res chain seq x y z
N MET A 1 -14.01 3.19 5.06
CA MET A 1 -13.08 2.60 4.08
C MET A 1 -12.96 1.10 4.30
N GLN A 2 -13.18 0.30 3.25
CA GLN A 2 -12.97 -1.15 3.24
C GLN A 2 -11.63 -1.48 2.58
N VAL A 3 -10.86 -2.41 3.15
CA VAL A 3 -9.60 -2.87 2.53
C VAL A 3 -9.67 -4.36 2.23
N GLU A 4 -9.52 -4.70 0.95
CA GLU A 4 -9.44 -6.07 0.44
C GLU A 4 -7.98 -6.41 0.12
N MET A 5 -7.44 -7.44 0.76
CA MET A 5 -6.07 -7.91 0.48
C MET A 5 -6.10 -9.32 -0.09
N LYS A 6 -5.53 -9.49 -1.29
CA LYS A 6 -5.35 -10.82 -1.90
C LYS A 6 -4.27 -11.62 -1.15
N LYS A 7 -4.40 -12.95 -1.15
CA LYS A 7 -3.53 -13.87 -0.40
C LYS A 7 -2.06 -13.72 -0.76
N GLU A 8 -1.79 -13.50 -2.05
CA GLU A 8 -0.46 -13.35 -2.62
C GLU A 8 0.30 -12.13 -2.07
N VAL A 9 -0.43 -11.10 -1.62
CA VAL A 9 0.18 -9.94 -0.95
C VAL A 9 0.74 -10.34 0.40
N LYS A 10 -0.02 -11.11 1.19
CA LYS A 10 0.44 -11.61 2.50
C LYS A 10 1.65 -12.52 2.34
N GLU A 11 1.60 -13.48 1.42
CA GLU A 11 2.73 -14.36 1.11
C GLU A 11 3.96 -13.58 0.62
N TYR A 12 3.76 -12.43 -0.05
CA TYR A 12 4.85 -11.57 -0.45
C TYR A 12 5.48 -10.82 0.74
N LEU A 13 4.66 -10.29 1.66
CA LEU A 13 5.13 -9.64 2.88
C LEU A 13 5.93 -10.61 3.77
N GLU A 14 5.41 -11.82 3.97
CA GLU A 14 6.09 -12.87 4.76
C GLU A 14 7.46 -13.22 4.17
N ARG A 15 7.57 -13.35 2.83
CA ARG A 15 8.85 -13.56 2.14
C ARG A 15 9.82 -12.39 2.25
N LYS A 16 9.30 -11.17 2.44
CA LYS A 16 10.11 -9.95 2.56
C LYS A 16 10.34 -9.55 4.02
N ASP A 17 9.91 -10.37 4.98
CA ASP A 17 10.01 -10.10 6.41
C ASP A 17 9.43 -8.71 6.75
N ALA A 18 8.23 -8.41 6.23
CA ALA A 18 7.54 -7.14 6.44
C ALA A 18 6.27 -7.34 7.31
N ASP A 19 6.06 -6.44 8.26
CA ASP A 19 4.98 -6.54 9.25
C ASP A 19 3.71 -5.79 8.80
N ALA A 20 3.89 -4.78 7.95
CA ALA A 20 2.84 -3.85 7.60
C ALA A 20 3.02 -3.25 6.20
N ILE A 21 1.95 -2.61 5.72
CA ILE A 21 1.91 -1.82 4.51
C ILE A 21 1.61 -0.36 4.89
N LEU A 22 2.44 0.56 4.42
CA LEU A 22 2.15 1.99 4.41
C LEU A 22 1.69 2.40 3.02
N LEU A 23 0.50 2.98 2.92
CA LEU A 23 0.06 3.63 1.70
C LEU A 23 0.61 5.05 1.64
N GLU A 24 1.16 5.44 0.50
CA GLU A 24 1.67 6.78 0.25
C GLU A 24 0.85 7.41 -0.89
N TYR A 25 0.31 8.61 -0.63
CA TYR A 25 -0.31 9.43 -1.66
C TYR A 25 0.78 10.15 -2.45
N MET A 26 0.84 9.87 -3.75
CA MET A 26 1.72 10.54 -4.70
C MET A 26 0.87 11.54 -5.50
N PRO A 27 1.07 12.86 -5.30
CA PRO A 27 0.35 13.85 -6.09
C PRO A 27 0.67 13.72 -7.59
N PRO A 28 -0.21 14.21 -8.48
CA PRO A 28 0.07 14.24 -9.91
C PRO A 28 1.37 15.02 -10.16
N CYS A 29 2.38 14.39 -10.75
CA CYS A 29 3.62 15.07 -11.09
C CYS A 29 3.60 15.51 -12.56
N SER A 30 3.77 16.82 -12.76
CA SER A 30 3.78 17.49 -14.07
C SER A 30 4.85 16.94 -15.02
N MET A 31 5.93 16.35 -14.48
CA MET A 31 7.01 15.72 -15.25
C MET A 31 6.82 14.21 -15.49
N CYS A 32 5.75 13.59 -14.97
CA CYS A 32 5.52 12.15 -15.06
C CYS A 32 4.43 11.76 -16.08
N ASN A 33 3.96 12.69 -16.92
CA ASN A 33 2.85 12.51 -17.85
C ASN A 33 1.54 11.96 -17.22
N GLY A 34 1.39 12.02 -15.90
CA GLY A 34 0.24 11.52 -15.15
C GLY A 34 -0.64 12.67 -14.69
N SER A 35 -1.83 12.81 -15.27
CA SER A 35 -2.88 13.74 -14.84
C SER A 35 -3.67 13.24 -13.63
N THR A 36 -3.31 12.08 -13.06
CA THR A 36 -3.95 11.47 -11.91
C THR A 36 -2.94 11.26 -10.79
N PHE A 37 -3.37 11.43 -9.54
CA PHE A 37 -2.57 11.03 -8.38
C PHE A 37 -2.46 9.51 -8.33
N HIS A 38 -1.45 8.99 -7.64
CA HIS A 38 -1.25 7.56 -7.47
C HIS A 38 -1.11 7.22 -6.00
N VAL A 39 -1.44 5.97 -5.65
CA VAL A 39 -1.20 5.43 -4.30
C VAL A 39 -0.18 4.32 -4.42
N VAL A 40 0.90 4.41 -3.64
CA VAL A 40 1.97 3.42 -3.60
C VAL A 40 1.91 2.67 -2.27
N ALA A 41 2.16 1.36 -2.31
CA ALA A 41 2.24 0.54 -1.12
C ALA A 41 3.71 0.25 -0.76
N HIS A 42 4.12 0.67 0.42
CA HIS A 42 5.45 0.46 0.99
C HIS A 42 5.39 -0.65 2.03
N MET A 43 6.25 -1.65 1.88
CA MET A 43 6.42 -2.68 2.90
C MET A 43 7.29 -2.12 4.03
N VAL A 44 6.78 -2.15 5.25
CA VAL A 44 7.48 -1.61 6.42
C VAL A 44 7.50 -2.62 7.56
N LYS A 45 8.52 -2.52 8.41
CA LYS A 45 8.53 -3.19 9.71
C LYS A 45 7.94 -2.25 10.75
N ILE A 46 7.11 -2.74 11.67
CA ILE A 46 6.44 -1.88 12.67
C ILE A 46 7.45 -1.17 13.58
N ARG A 47 8.64 -1.77 13.76
CA ARG A 47 9.75 -1.15 14.50
C ARG A 47 10.35 0.08 13.81
N ASP A 48 10.16 0.26 12.50
CA ASP A 48 10.61 1.43 11.73
C ASP A 48 9.64 2.62 11.96
N ARG A 49 9.50 3.06 13.22
CA ARG A 49 8.57 4.13 13.62
C ARG A 49 8.78 5.44 12.86
N SER A 50 9.96 5.68 12.30
CA SER A 50 10.26 6.85 11.47
C SER A 50 9.52 6.86 10.14
N LYS A 51 9.25 5.68 9.56
CA LYS A 51 8.52 5.53 8.29
C LYS A 51 7.01 5.56 8.47
N ILE A 52 6.52 5.30 9.68
CA ILE A 52 5.10 5.21 10.02
C ILE A 52 4.62 6.55 10.63
N LYS A 53 5.32 7.65 10.38
CA LYS A 53 4.87 8.98 10.76
C LYS A 53 3.84 9.46 9.73
N ASP A 54 2.81 10.16 10.18
CA ASP A 54 1.83 10.85 9.33
C ASP A 54 0.84 9.95 8.54
N PHE A 55 0.20 8.99 9.22
CA PHE A 55 -1.01 8.31 8.70
C PHE A 55 -2.25 8.70 9.51
N ALA A 56 -3.41 8.76 8.86
CA ALA A 56 -4.68 9.11 9.50
C ALA A 56 -5.35 7.89 10.12
N THR A 57 -5.34 6.77 9.39
CA THR A 57 -6.10 5.57 9.75
C THR A 57 -5.21 4.32 9.70
N ARG A 58 -5.40 3.42 10.68
CA ARG A 58 -4.78 2.09 10.73
C ARG A 58 -5.86 1.03 10.67
N ILE A 59 -5.73 0.11 9.71
CA ILE A 59 -6.65 -1.02 9.53
C ILE A 59 -5.85 -2.32 9.57
N GLN A 60 -6.35 -3.33 10.30
CA GLN A 60 -5.76 -4.66 10.31
C GLN A 60 -6.53 -5.57 9.34
N VAL A 61 -5.82 -6.21 8.41
CA VAL A 61 -6.39 -7.15 7.44
C VAL A 61 -5.57 -8.43 7.44
N ASN A 62 -6.19 -9.57 7.76
CA ASN A 62 -5.55 -10.89 7.80
C ASN A 62 -4.25 -10.95 8.64
N GLY A 63 -4.17 -10.13 9.71
CA GLY A 63 -3.02 -10.02 10.60
C GLY A 63 -1.94 -9.02 10.15
N VAL A 64 -2.09 -8.40 8.97
CA VAL A 64 -1.20 -7.35 8.45
C VAL A 64 -1.79 -5.99 8.78
N GLU A 65 -0.95 -5.06 9.22
CA GLU A 65 -1.37 -3.67 9.45
C GLU A 65 -1.23 -2.84 8.19
N ILE A 66 -2.24 -2.03 7.93
CA ILE A 66 -2.30 -1.13 6.77
C ILE A 66 -2.47 0.28 7.29
N PHE A 67 -1.46 1.11 7.06
CA PHE A 67 -1.43 2.53 7.40
C PHE A 67 -1.89 3.35 6.21
N ILE A 68 -2.88 4.21 6.43
CA ILE A 68 -3.58 4.94 5.38
C ILE A 68 -3.45 6.45 5.64
N PRO A 69 -2.90 7.21 4.68
CA PRO A 69 -2.68 8.63 4.84
C PRO A 69 -4.00 9.39 4.67
N LYS A 70 -4.07 10.60 5.24
CA LYS A 70 -5.31 11.39 5.32
C LYS A 70 -5.88 11.70 3.94
N GLU A 71 -5.00 11.91 2.98
CA GLU A 71 -5.26 12.26 1.59
C GLU A 71 -6.17 11.26 0.89
N ILE A 72 -6.14 9.98 1.27
CA ILE A 72 -6.95 8.91 0.66
C ILE A 72 -7.93 8.26 1.63
N GLU A 73 -8.07 8.80 2.84
CA GLU A 73 -8.97 8.26 3.86
C GLU A 73 -10.45 8.28 3.40
N HIS A 74 -10.79 9.22 2.53
CA HIS A 74 -12.13 9.37 1.94
C HIS A 74 -12.50 8.25 0.95
N MET A 75 -11.55 7.41 0.53
CA MET A 75 -11.81 6.31 -0.40
C MET A 75 -12.74 5.26 0.24
N LYS A 76 -13.78 4.85 -0.49
CA LYS A 76 -14.70 3.80 0.00
C LYS A 76 -14.00 2.45 0.10
N LYS A 77 -13.21 2.07 -0.89
CA LYS A 77 -12.55 0.75 -0.95
C LYS A 77 -11.14 0.83 -1.49
N ILE A 78 -10.23 0.06 -0.89
CA ILE A 78 -8.87 -0.19 -1.37
C ILE A 78 -8.70 -1.70 -1.60
N LYS A 79 -8.13 -2.08 -2.73
CA LYS A 79 -7.78 -3.46 -3.09
C LYS A 79 -6.27 -3.56 -3.29
N LEU A 80 -5.64 -4.48 -2.57
CA LEU A 80 -4.21 -4.76 -2.64
C LEU A 80 -3.97 -6.08 -3.38
N GLU A 81 -3.19 -6.02 -4.45
CA GLU A 81 -2.88 -7.15 -5.32
C GLU A 81 -1.38 -7.28 -5.56
N PHE A 82 -0.87 -8.51 -5.60
CA PHE A 82 0.53 -8.73 -5.94
C PHE A 82 0.73 -8.62 -7.45
N LYS A 83 1.58 -7.68 -7.89
CA LYS A 83 2.00 -7.57 -9.28
C LYS A 83 3.38 -8.20 -9.44
N LYS A 84 3.40 -9.38 -10.06
CA LYS A 84 4.63 -10.06 -10.45
C LYS A 84 5.30 -9.27 -11.58
N ALA A 85 6.56 -8.88 -11.41
CA ALA A 85 7.35 -8.40 -12.53
C ALA A 85 7.70 -9.60 -13.42
N LEU A 86 7.43 -9.51 -14.72
CA LEU A 86 7.62 -10.61 -15.69
C LEU A 86 9.05 -11.18 -15.72
N LEU A 87 10.05 -10.44 -15.21
CA LEU A 87 11.48 -10.78 -15.31
C LEU A 87 12.28 -10.60 -14.00
N SER A 88 11.64 -10.41 -12.84
CA SER A 88 12.37 -10.16 -11.58
C SER A 88 11.91 -11.05 -10.43
N LYS A 89 12.86 -11.40 -9.54
CA LYS A 89 12.56 -11.98 -8.22
C LYS A 89 11.85 -10.99 -7.28
N ASN A 90 11.77 -9.72 -7.68
CA ASN A 90 11.04 -8.67 -6.98
C ASN A 90 9.67 -8.43 -7.64
N GLY A 91 8.64 -8.29 -6.82
CA GLY A 91 7.32 -7.81 -7.23
C GLY A 91 6.97 -6.51 -6.53
N SER A 92 5.82 -5.96 -6.87
CA SER A 92 5.26 -4.81 -6.17
C SER A 92 3.82 -5.11 -5.75
N ILE A 93 3.33 -4.34 -4.78
CA ILE A 93 1.93 -4.38 -4.39
C ILE A 93 1.23 -3.31 -5.21
N LYS A 94 0.29 -3.73 -6.06
CA LYS A 94 -0.60 -2.84 -6.79
C LYS A 94 -1.73 -2.42 -5.84
N VAL A 95 -1.95 -1.12 -5.76
CA VAL A 95 -3.07 -0.53 -5.05
C VAL A 95 -4.14 -0.13 -6.08
N THR A 96 -5.36 -0.58 -5.88
CA THR A 96 -6.54 -0.12 -6.65
C THR A 96 -7.52 0.49 -5.65
N TYR A 97 -8.02 1.69 -5.92
CA TYR A 97 -8.93 2.40 -5.03
C TYR A 97 -10.24 2.74 -5.74
N TYR A 98 -11.31 2.88 -4.96
CA TYR A 98 -12.65 3.17 -5.42
C TYR A 98 -13.26 4.24 -4.51
N GLU A 99 -13.80 5.29 -5.14
CA GLU A 99 -14.42 6.45 -4.48
C GLU A 99 -15.86 6.22 -4.00
#